data_AF-A0A2J4YSW6-F1
#
_entry.id   AF-A0A2J4YSW6-F1
#
_cell.length_a   1.000
_cell.length_b   1.000
_cell.length_c   1.000
_cell.angle_alpha   90.00
_cell.angle_beta   90.00
_cell.angle_gamma   90.00
#
_symmetry.space_group_name_H-M   'P 1'
#
loop_
_entity.id
_entity.type
_entity.pdbx_description
1 polymer ?
#
loop_
_entity_poly.entity_id
_entity_poly.type
_entity_poly.pdbx_seq_one_letter_code
_entity_poly.pdbx_strand_id
1 'polypeptide(L)' 'ARQGIGSALIGEVKKHYGWLTLEVYQKNVQAVNFYHAQGFRIEDCAWQDETQHPTWIMHWSADQMPSA' A
#
# COMPACT_ATOMS: atom_id res chain seq x y z
N ALA A 1 11.33 17.05 7.33
CA ALA A 1 10.91 16.86 5.93
C ALA A 1 10.83 15.35 5.63
N ARG A 2 9.80 14.86 4.92
CA ARG A 2 9.77 13.48 4.42
C ARG A 2 10.79 13.38 3.29
N GLN A 3 11.86 12.60 3.47
CA GLN A 3 12.99 12.51 2.52
C GLN A 3 12.69 11.66 1.27
N GLY A 4 11.43 11.33 1.00
CA GLY A 4 11.03 10.56 -0.20
C GLY A 4 11.47 9.09 -0.23
N ILE A 5 12.16 8.59 0.81
CA ILE A 5 12.71 7.23 0.85
C ILE A 5 11.63 6.17 0.62
N GLY A 6 10.47 6.30 1.27
CA GLY A 6 9.36 5.35 1.08
C GLY A 6 8.88 5.31 -0.37
N SER A 7 8.71 6.46 -1.02
CA SER A 7 8.33 6.53 -2.43
C SER A 7 9.42 5.94 -3.35
N ALA A 8 10.70 6.18 -3.04
CA ALA A 8 11.81 5.61 -3.80
C ALA A 8 11.85 4.08 -3.70
N LEU A 9 11.66 3.52 -2.50
CA LEU A 9 11.62 2.07 -2.28
C LEU A 9 10.43 1.43 -3.01
N ILE A 10 9.23 1.99 -2.86
CA ILE A 10 8.05 1.49 -3.58
C ILE A 10 8.26 1.59 -5.09
N GLY A 11 8.78 2.72 -5.58
CA GLY A 11 9.06 2.91 -7.00
C GLY A 11 10.06 1.91 -7.56
N GLU A 12 11.09 1.55 -6.79
CA GLU A 12 12.06 0.52 -7.19
C GLU A 12 11.41 -0.86 -7.26
N VAL A 13 10.71 -1.29 -6.21
CA VAL A 13 10.06 -2.60 -6.16
C VAL A 13 9.05 -2.77 -7.31
N LYS A 14 8.29 -1.74 -7.66
CA LYS A 14 7.34 -1.75 -8.79
C LYS A 14 7.96 -1.99 -10.16
N LYS A 15 9.26 -1.77 -10.34
CA LYS A 15 9.96 -2.11 -11.58
C LYS A 15 10.19 -3.61 -11.74
N HIS A 16 10.23 -4.33 -10.63
CA HIS A 16 10.61 -5.76 -10.59
C HIS A 16 9.40 -6.69 -10.49
N TYR A 17 8.26 -6.20 -9.99
CA TYR A 17 7.05 -7.01 -9.76
C TYR A 17 5.83 -6.39 -10.44
N GLY A 18 5.02 -7.22 -11.11
CA GLY A 18 3.79 -6.80 -11.78
C GLY A 18 2.64 -6.46 -10.83
N TRP A 19 2.74 -6.86 -9.56
CA TRP A 19 1.77 -6.54 -8.52
C TRP A 19 2.41 -6.58 -7.13
N LEU A 20 1.78 -5.91 -6.18
CA LEU A 20 2.21 -5.82 -4.78
C LEU A 20 0.98 -5.83 -3.87
N THR A 21 1.09 -6.55 -2.76
CA THR A 21 0.09 -6.54 -1.69
C THR A 21 0.75 -6.20 -0.36
N LEU A 22 0.02 -5.51 0.51
CA LEU A 22 0.44 -5.23 1.88
C LEU A 22 -0.75 -5.23 2.82
N GLU A 23 -0.45 -5.39 4.09
CA GLU A 23 -1.41 -5.21 5.18
C GLU A 23 -1.02 -3.97 6.00
N VAL A 24 -1.98 -3.10 6.29
CA VAL A 24 -1.76 -1.87 7.07
C VAL A 24 -2.87 -1.67 8.09
N TYR A 25 -2.52 -1.36 9.34
CA TYR A 25 -3.52 -1.03 10.35
C TYR A 25 -4.43 0.11 9.90
N GLN A 26 -5.74 -0.05 10.06
CA GLN A 26 -6.71 0.97 9.66
C GLN A 26 -6.50 2.29 10.40
N LYS A 27 -6.04 2.22 11.66
CA LYS A 27 -5.70 3.40 12.48
C LYS A 27 -4.46 4.16 11.99
N ASN A 28 -3.60 3.55 11.18
CA ASN A 28 -2.41 4.21 10.64
C ASN A 28 -2.76 4.99 9.37
N VAL A 29 -3.57 6.04 9.55
CA VAL A 29 -4.09 6.88 8.46
C VAL A 29 -2.96 7.48 7.61
N GLN A 30 -1.80 7.78 8.21
CA GLN A 30 -0.65 8.28 7.44
C GLN A 30 -0.09 7.24 6.46
N ALA A 31 0.02 5.98 6.87
CA ALA A 31 0.48 4.91 6.00
C ALA A 31 -0.56 4.55 4.93
N VAL A 32 -1.84 4.47 5.31
CA VAL A 32 -2.95 4.24 4.36
C VAL A 32 -2.95 5.32 3.27
N ASN A 33 -2.87 6.59 3.65
CA ASN A 33 -2.81 7.70 2.68
C ASN A 33 -1.54 7.66 1.83
N PHE A 34 -0.40 7.23 2.40
CA PHE A 34 0.83 7.05 1.65
C PHE A 34 0.67 5.99 0.56
N TYR A 35 0.14 4.81 0.89
CA TYR A 35 -0.05 3.74 -0.09
C TYR A 35 -1.10 4.09 -1.14
N HIS A 36 -2.18 4.79 -0.77
CA HIS A 36 -3.12 5.36 -1.74
C HIS A 36 -2.45 6.33 -2.71
N ALA A 37 -1.60 7.24 -2.22
CA ALA A 37 -0.83 8.14 -3.08
C ALA A 37 0.19 7.41 -3.97
N GLN A 38 0.61 6.19 -3.59
CA GLN A 38 1.40 5.30 -4.43
C GLN A 38 0.51 4.44 -5.36
N GLY A 39 -0.80 4.64 -5.42
CA GLY A 39 -1.71 3.93 -6.32
C GLY A 39 -2.23 2.58 -5.81
N PHE A 40 -1.97 2.23 -4.54
CA PHE A 40 -2.59 1.06 -3.93
C PHE A 40 -4.08 1.33 -3.64
N ARG A 41 -4.90 0.30 -3.75
CA ARG A 41 -6.33 0.30 -3.42
C ARG A 41 -6.59 -0.69 -2.31
N ILE A 42 -7.59 -0.41 -1.47
CA ILE A 42 -8.06 -1.37 -0.46
C ILE A 42 -8.84 -2.45 -1.21
N GLU A 43 -8.47 -3.71 -1.02
CA GLU A 43 -9.18 -4.85 -1.59
C GLU A 43 -9.97 -5.62 -0.54
N ASP A 44 -9.48 -5.65 0.70
CA ASP A 44 -10.15 -6.36 1.79
C ASP A 44 -9.74 -5.82 3.18
N CYS A 45 -10.34 -6.34 4.25
CA CYS A 45 -9.89 -6.15 5.62
C CYS A 45 -9.62 -7.47 6.34
N ALA A 46 -8.69 -7.42 7.28
CA ALA A 46 -8.42 -8.53 8.19
C ALA A 46 -8.46 -8.06 9.64
N TRP A 47 -8.70 -8.99 10.54
CA TRP A 47 -8.55 -8.79 11.97
C TRP A 47 -7.19 -9.34 12.40
N GLN A 48 -6.38 -8.53 13.07
CA GLN A 48 -5.08 -8.96 13.57
C GLN A 48 -5.21 -9.44 15.01
N ASP A 49 -5.16 -10.75 15.22
CA ASP A 49 -5.47 -11.40 16.50
C ASP A 49 -4.54 -10.94 17.64
N GLU A 50 -3.24 -10.78 17.37
CA GLU A 50 -2.26 -10.41 18.40
C GLU A 50 -2.46 -8.98 18.92
N THR A 51 -2.83 -8.05 18.03
CA THR A 51 -2.98 -6.63 18.38
C THR A 51 -4.42 -6.23 18.59
N GLN A 52 -5.37 -7.13 18.31
CA GLN A 52 -6.82 -6.90 18.38
C GLN A 52 -7.25 -5.64 17.62
N HIS A 53 -6.67 -5.46 16.44
CA HIS A 53 -6.93 -4.30 15.60
C HIS A 53 -7.21 -4.71 14.17
N PRO A 54 -8.13 -4.02 13.49
CA PRO A 54 -8.38 -4.28 12.10
C PRO A 54 -7.25 -3.70 11.22
N THR A 55 -7.04 -4.34 10.09
CA THR A 55 -6.11 -3.93 9.04
C THR A 55 -6.83 -3.84 7.70
N TRP A 56 -6.24 -3.10 6.78
CA TRP A 56 -6.59 -3.12 5.36
C TRP A 56 -5.57 -3.97 4.63
N ILE A 57 -6.06 -4.83 3.75
CA ILE A 57 -5.26 -5.47 2.71
C ILE A 57 -5.33 -4.55 1.50
N MET A 58 -4.19 -4.00 1.10
CA MET A 58 -4.08 -3.09 -0.03
C MET A 58 -3.26 -3.71 -1.15
N HIS A 59 -3.67 -3.47 -2.38
CA HIS A 59 -3.04 -4.02 -3.57
C HIS A 59 -2.77 -2.94 -4.61
N TRP A 60 -1.68 -3.14 -5.36
CA TRP A 60 -1.32 -2.37 -6.54
C TRP A 60 -0.92 -3.34 -7.66
N SER A 61 -1.39 -3.10 -8.88
CA SER A 61 -0.97 -3.82 -10.08
C SER A 61 -0.48 -2.86 -11.17
N ALA A 62 0.56 -3.27 -11.91
CA ALA A 62 1.12 -2.52 -13.03
C ALA A 62 0.09 -2.31 -14.16
N ASP A 63 -0.84 -3.26 -14.32
CA ASP A 63 -1.88 -3.22 -15.35
C ASP A 63 -3.01 -2.21 -15.02
N GLN A 64 -3.05 -1.71 -13.78
CA GLN A 64 -4.07 -0.75 -13.33
C GLN A 64 -3.71 0.72 -13.63
N MET A 65 -2.56 0.99 -14.26
CA MET A 65 -2.27 2.35 -14.74
C MET A 65 -3.24 2.68 -15.89
N PRO A 66 -4.01 3.80 -15.80
CA PRO A 66 -4.78 4.25 -16.95
C PRO A 66 -3.82 4.48 -18.11
N SER A 67 -4.13 3.95 -19.28
CA SER A 67 -3.50 4.37 -20.53
C SER A 67 -3.51 5.90 -20.58
N ALA A 68 -2.33 6.49 -20.71
CA ALA A 68 -2.17 7.94 -20.91
C ALA A 68 -2.91 8.41 -22.17
#